data_AF-G0W594-F1
#
_entry.id   AF-G0W594-F1
#
_cell.length_a   1.000
_cell.length_b   1.000
_cell.length_c   1.000
_cell.angle_alpha   90.00
_cell.angle_beta   90.00
_cell.angle_gamma   90.00
#
_symmetry.space_group_name_H-M   'P 1'
#
loop_
_entity.id
_entity.type
_entity.pdbx_description
1 polymer ?
#
loop_
_entity_poly.entity_id
_entity_poly.type
_entity_poly.pdbx_seq_one_letter_code
_entity_poly.pdbx_strand_id
1 'polypeptide(L)'
;MRVRKRTSKRTSTRMREGIKKKANAQHRKERKKAKTDPTWKSRGKKDPGIPANFPYKAKILEEIEAKKLKDLEEKQLQKQQRLLAKQEALRLAQMNGQMVDESALPDDDENGLAALVESAQHAAQEYNNNQGSGNNNSVSTQDDLEVVDYDIDFYGSNDDDDEGESELEKSRKAYDKIFKSVIDASDVILYVLDARDPEGTRSRKVEQAVLQSQGKRLILILNKVDLVPPYVLEQWLNVLKSSFPTIPLRASPGATNGTSFNKKLTQTVTASALLEALKTYSHNSNLKRSIVVGVIGYPNVGKSSVINAITARRGSHTKACPVGNQAGVTTSLREVKVDNKLKILDSPGICFPSETSTKKSKVEHEAELTLLNALPSKYIVDPYPAVLMLVKRLSQNDEMTESFKKLYDLPPIPANDADTFTKHFLIHIARKRGRLGKGGIPNLASAGLSVLNDWRDGKILGWVLPNASKTSSTELQEAQQQTIGTGISQAPAKEQEQTSIVSEWSKEFDLDGLFSSLDNVISSQNADTEMDA
;
A
#
# COMPACT_ATOMS: atom_id res chain seq x y z
N MET A 1 62.96 -6.79 -28.93
CA MET A 1 61.90 -7.83 -28.76
C MET A 1 60.90 -7.73 -29.90
N ARG A 2 60.70 -8.80 -30.68
CA ARG A 2 59.73 -8.81 -31.79
C ARG A 2 58.31 -8.99 -31.22
N VAL A 3 57.52 -7.92 -31.18
CA VAL A 3 56.16 -7.94 -30.62
C VAL A 3 55.23 -8.68 -31.59
N ARG A 4 54.58 -9.75 -31.11
CA ARG A 4 53.57 -10.51 -31.88
C ARG A 4 52.24 -9.73 -31.94
N LYS A 5 51.50 -9.91 -33.03
CA LYS A 5 50.20 -9.26 -33.24
C LYS A 5 49.22 -9.68 -32.14
N ARG A 6 48.66 -8.71 -31.41
CA ARG A 6 47.63 -8.95 -30.38
C ARG A 6 46.30 -9.34 -31.02
N THR A 7 45.65 -10.36 -30.49
CA THR A 7 44.29 -10.77 -30.91
C THR A 7 43.27 -9.72 -30.50
N SER A 8 42.35 -9.41 -31.40
CA SER A 8 41.27 -8.45 -31.15
C SER A 8 40.29 -8.96 -30.09
N LYS A 9 39.82 -8.08 -29.21
CA LYS A 9 38.72 -8.35 -28.26
C LYS A 9 37.33 -8.13 -28.88
N ARG A 10 37.24 -7.66 -30.14
CA ARG A 10 35.96 -7.47 -30.83
C ARG A 10 35.37 -8.83 -31.21
N THR A 11 34.14 -9.09 -30.77
CA THR A 11 33.39 -10.31 -31.11
C THR A 11 32.52 -10.05 -32.34
N SER A 12 32.50 -11.00 -33.28
CA SER A 12 31.57 -10.93 -34.41
C SER A 12 30.14 -11.22 -33.94
N THR A 13 29.15 -10.67 -34.64
CA THR A 13 27.73 -10.96 -34.40
C THR A 13 27.45 -12.46 -34.50
N ARG A 14 28.05 -13.13 -35.50
CA ARG A 14 27.99 -14.59 -35.66
C ARG A 14 28.51 -15.35 -34.44
N MET A 15 29.61 -14.92 -33.83
CA MET A 15 30.15 -15.54 -32.61
C MET A 15 29.20 -15.33 -31.43
N ARG A 16 28.66 -14.12 -31.27
CA ARG A 16 27.72 -13.79 -30.18
C ARG A 16 26.45 -14.62 -30.25
N GLU A 17 25.84 -14.71 -31.44
CA GLU A 17 24.65 -15.53 -31.68
C GLU A 17 24.95 -17.03 -31.54
N GLY A 18 26.14 -17.47 -31.95
CA GLY A 18 26.60 -18.85 -31.73
C GLY A 18 26.75 -19.20 -30.24
N ILE A 19 27.25 -18.26 -29.42
CA ILE A 19 27.38 -18.45 -27.97
C ILE A 19 26.00 -18.53 -27.32
N LYS A 20 25.07 -17.63 -27.68
CA LYS A 20 23.68 -17.68 -27.19
C LYS A 20 23.02 -19.02 -27.49
N LYS A 21 23.08 -19.47 -28.74
CA LYS A 21 22.51 -20.77 -29.16
C LYS A 21 23.14 -21.95 -28.39
N LYS A 22 24.46 -21.91 -28.16
CA LYS A 22 25.15 -22.94 -27.36
C LYS A 22 24.71 -22.93 -25.88
N ALA A 23 24.60 -21.76 -25.27
CA ALA A 23 24.15 -21.62 -23.88
C ALA A 23 22.71 -22.15 -23.72
N ASN A 24 21.80 -21.77 -24.62
CA ASN A 24 20.41 -22.24 -24.59
C ASN A 24 20.32 -23.77 -24.78
N ALA A 25 21.11 -24.33 -25.69
CA ALA A 25 21.18 -25.77 -25.88
C ALA A 25 21.73 -26.49 -24.63
N GLN A 26 22.72 -25.91 -23.95
CA GLN A 26 23.26 -26.44 -22.71
C GLN A 26 22.23 -26.40 -21.59
N HIS A 27 21.56 -25.27 -21.35
CA HIS A 27 20.51 -25.16 -20.33
C HIS A 27 19.35 -26.13 -20.59
N ARG A 28 18.95 -26.32 -21.85
CA ARG A 28 17.94 -27.32 -22.21
C ARG A 28 18.41 -28.74 -21.88
N LYS A 29 19.68 -29.05 -22.11
CA LYS A 29 20.28 -30.35 -21.76
C LYS A 29 20.37 -30.53 -20.24
N GLU A 30 20.73 -29.50 -19.49
CA GLU A 30 20.77 -29.49 -18.03
C GLU A 30 19.38 -29.68 -17.42
N ARG A 31 18.34 -28.99 -17.92
CA ARG A 31 16.95 -29.20 -17.48
C ARG A 31 16.49 -30.65 -17.71
N LYS A 32 16.84 -31.25 -18.85
CA LYS A 32 16.55 -32.67 -19.13
C LYS A 32 17.28 -33.59 -18.15
N LYS A 33 18.58 -33.36 -17.93
CA LYS A 33 19.37 -34.13 -16.96
C LYS A 33 18.83 -33.99 -15.53
N ALA A 34 18.44 -32.78 -15.12
CA ALA A 34 17.91 -32.50 -13.79
C ALA A 34 16.56 -33.19 -13.50
N LYS A 35 15.79 -33.54 -14.54
CA LYS A 35 14.57 -34.36 -14.42
C LYS A 35 14.88 -35.85 -14.25
N THR A 36 15.99 -36.31 -14.82
CA THR A 36 16.43 -37.71 -14.76
C THR A 36 17.48 -37.97 -13.67
N ASP A 37 17.94 -36.93 -12.97
CA ASP A 37 18.98 -37.04 -11.96
C ASP A 37 18.39 -37.77 -10.73
N PRO A 38 18.88 -38.98 -10.42
CA PRO A 38 18.38 -39.78 -9.29
C PRO A 38 18.93 -39.29 -7.95
N THR A 39 19.69 -38.20 -7.93
CA THR A 39 20.17 -37.56 -6.70
C THR A 39 18.98 -36.99 -5.93
N TRP A 40 18.51 -37.80 -4.98
CA TRP A 40 17.54 -37.51 -3.94
C TRP A 40 17.56 -36.02 -3.53
N LYS A 41 16.59 -35.24 -4.00
CA LYS A 41 16.32 -33.91 -3.46
C LYS A 41 15.51 -34.10 -2.18
N SER A 42 16.16 -34.10 -1.02
CA SER A 42 15.42 -34.08 0.24
C SER A 42 14.57 -32.82 0.24
N ARG A 43 13.25 -32.96 0.37
CA ARG A 43 12.32 -31.81 0.38
C ARG A 43 12.63 -30.80 1.50
N GLY A 44 13.38 -31.21 2.52
CA GLY A 44 13.96 -30.32 3.52
C GLY A 44 15.37 -29.86 3.15
N LYS A 45 15.61 -28.56 3.24
CA LYS A 45 16.96 -27.99 3.28
C LYS A 45 17.65 -28.50 4.55
N LYS A 46 18.79 -29.18 4.44
CA LYS A 46 19.59 -29.54 5.62
C LYS A 46 20.09 -28.25 6.24
N ASP A 47 19.69 -27.99 7.48
CA ASP A 47 20.19 -26.87 8.26
C ASP A 47 21.66 -27.16 8.63
N PRO A 48 22.62 -26.28 8.29
CA PRO A 48 24.02 -26.44 8.69
C PRO A 48 24.24 -26.35 10.22
N GLY A 49 23.23 -25.93 10.99
CA GLY A 49 23.29 -25.89 12.45
C GLY A 49 24.24 -24.83 12.98
N ILE A 50 24.59 -24.92 14.27
CA ILE A 50 25.46 -23.95 14.95
C ILE A 50 26.93 -24.28 14.60
N PRO A 51 27.68 -23.36 13.96
CA PRO A 51 29.08 -23.56 13.62
C PRO A 51 29.94 -23.85 14.84
N ALA A 52 30.96 -24.71 14.69
CA ALA A 52 31.83 -25.14 15.79
C ALA A 52 32.61 -23.98 16.43
N ASN A 53 32.99 -22.97 15.65
CA ASN A 53 33.83 -21.86 16.11
C ASN A 53 33.04 -20.76 16.85
N PHE A 54 31.75 -20.96 17.12
CA PHE A 54 30.93 -19.95 17.76
C PHE A 54 31.23 -19.88 19.28
N PRO A 55 31.69 -18.73 19.82
CA PRO A 55 32.20 -18.62 21.19
C PRO A 55 31.19 -18.99 22.28
N TYR A 56 29.90 -18.77 22.03
CA TYR A 56 28.82 -19.03 22.99
C TYR A 56 27.96 -20.24 22.59
N LYS A 57 28.52 -21.20 21.84
CA LYS A 57 27.79 -22.39 21.38
C LYS A 57 27.18 -23.18 22.53
N ALA A 58 27.91 -23.32 23.65
CA ALA A 58 27.42 -24.03 24.84
C ALA A 58 26.16 -23.37 25.42
N LYS A 59 26.16 -22.03 25.54
CA LYS A 59 25.01 -21.28 26.06
C LYS A 59 23.77 -21.44 25.18
N ILE A 60 23.93 -21.44 23.85
CA ILE A 60 22.82 -21.67 22.93
C ILE A 60 22.25 -23.09 23.08
N LEU A 61 23.10 -24.09 23.31
CA LEU A 61 22.64 -25.46 23.52
C LEU A 61 21.86 -25.60 24.83
N GLU A 62 22.31 -24.97 25.92
CA GLU A 62 21.59 -24.92 27.20
C GLU A 62 20.23 -24.23 27.07
N GLU A 63 20.14 -23.11 26.34
CA GLU A 63 18.87 -22.43 26.07
C GLU A 63 17.89 -23.31 25.28
N ILE A 64 18.40 -24.09 24.32
CA ILE A 64 17.59 -25.04 23.55
C ILE A 64 17.08 -26.19 24.43
N GLU A 65 17.90 -26.72 25.33
CA GLU A 65 17.51 -27.79 26.25
C GLU A 65 16.48 -27.31 27.28
N ALA A 66 16.69 -26.13 27.87
CA ALA A 66 15.74 -25.51 28.77
C ALA A 66 14.38 -25.29 28.10
N LYS A 67 14.39 -24.82 26.84
CA LYS A 67 13.16 -24.65 26.06
C LYS A 67 12.45 -25.99 25.81
N LYS A 68 13.18 -27.05 25.44
CA LYS A 68 12.59 -28.39 25.25
C LYS A 68 11.98 -28.95 26.52
N LEU A 69 12.61 -28.75 27.68
CA LEU A 69 12.09 -29.16 28.98
C LEU A 69 10.78 -28.45 29.29
N LYS A 70 10.75 -27.12 29.09
CA LYS A 70 9.54 -26.31 29.30
C LYS A 70 8.41 -26.71 28.36
N ASP A 71 8.69 -26.89 27.08
CA ASP A 71 7.71 -27.32 26.08
C ASP A 71 7.13 -28.71 26.42
N LEU A 72 7.95 -29.61 26.97
CA LEU A 72 7.54 -30.95 27.39
C LEU A 72 6.68 -30.91 28.66
N GLU A 73 7.04 -30.07 29.63
CA GLU A 73 6.26 -29.84 30.86
C GLU A 73 4.89 -29.23 30.54
N GLU A 74 4.83 -28.19 29.70
CA GLU A 74 3.59 -27.57 29.24
C GLU A 74 2.68 -28.60 28.54
N LYS A 75 3.26 -29.47 27.71
CA LYS A 75 2.52 -30.55 27.02
C LYS A 75 1.97 -31.60 27.99
N GLN A 76 2.71 -31.95 29.05
CA GLN A 76 2.24 -32.87 30.09
C GLN A 76 1.10 -32.26 30.90
N LEU A 77 1.24 -30.99 31.30
CA LEU A 77 0.24 -30.24 32.04
C LEU A 77 -1.06 -30.13 31.21
N GLN A 78 -0.94 -29.86 29.91
CA GLN A 78 -2.09 -29.82 28.99
C GLN A 78 -2.77 -31.21 28.86
N LYS A 79 -2.00 -32.30 28.83
CA LYS A 79 -2.56 -33.67 28.84
C LYS A 79 -3.32 -33.97 30.14
N GLN A 80 -2.79 -33.54 31.29
CA GLN A 80 -3.44 -33.70 32.60
C GLN A 80 -4.72 -32.87 32.71
N GLN A 81 -4.71 -31.60 32.28
CA GLN A 81 -5.90 -30.75 32.25
C GLN A 81 -7.01 -31.34 31.37
N ARG A 82 -6.66 -31.89 30.21
CA ARG A 82 -7.61 -32.55 29.32
C ARG A 82 -8.22 -33.80 29.95
N LEU A 83 -7.44 -34.58 30.69
CA LEU A 83 -7.93 -35.76 31.44
C LEU A 83 -8.90 -35.34 32.55
N LEU A 84 -8.55 -34.32 33.34
CA LEU A 84 -9.42 -33.81 34.41
C LEU A 84 -10.73 -33.26 33.85
N ALA A 85 -10.68 -32.47 32.77
CA ALA A 85 -11.86 -31.95 32.10
C ALA A 85 -12.75 -33.07 31.56
N LYS A 86 -12.16 -34.14 31.00
CA LYS A 86 -12.92 -35.33 30.56
C LYS A 86 -13.60 -36.03 31.74
N GLN A 87 -12.92 -36.13 32.89
CA GLN A 87 -13.45 -36.78 34.09
C GLN A 87 -14.58 -35.95 34.74
N GLU A 88 -14.43 -34.62 34.77
CA GLU A 88 -15.46 -33.69 35.25
C GLU A 88 -16.70 -33.69 34.35
N ALA A 89 -16.50 -33.72 33.03
CA ALA A 89 -17.59 -33.86 32.06
C ALA A 89 -18.36 -35.18 32.25
N LEU A 90 -17.65 -36.29 32.51
CA LEU A 90 -18.26 -37.60 32.77
C LEU A 90 -19.06 -37.61 34.08
N ARG A 91 -18.54 -36.94 35.13
CA ARG A 91 -19.25 -36.76 36.41
C ARG A 91 -20.51 -35.90 36.26
N LEU A 92 -20.45 -34.83 35.47
CA LEU A 92 -21.60 -33.98 35.13
C LEU A 92 -22.65 -34.76 34.33
N ALA A 93 -22.22 -35.61 33.38
CA ALA A 93 -23.11 -36.49 32.63
C ALA A 93 -23.82 -37.53 33.52
N GLN A 94 -23.12 -38.10 34.51
CA GLN A 94 -23.70 -39.00 35.50
C GLN A 94 -24.73 -38.32 36.42
N MET A 95 -24.47 -37.07 36.85
CA MET A 95 -25.45 -36.31 37.66
C MET A 95 -26.72 -35.93 36.89
N ASN A 96 -26.65 -35.82 35.56
CA ASN A 96 -27.78 -35.51 34.69
C ASN A 96 -28.56 -36.75 34.18
N GLY A 97 -28.29 -37.95 34.71
CA GLY A 97 -29.10 -39.14 34.45
C GLY A 97 -28.94 -39.76 33.06
N GLN A 98 -27.89 -39.43 32.31
CA GLN A 98 -27.52 -40.14 31.08
C GLN A 98 -26.62 -41.33 31.43
N MET A 99 -27.13 -42.55 31.21
CA MET A 99 -26.33 -43.78 31.25
C MET A 99 -25.31 -43.74 30.10
N VAL A 100 -24.01 -43.79 30.42
CA VAL A 100 -22.93 -43.95 29.43
C VAL A 100 -22.22 -45.28 29.70
N ASP A 101 -22.15 -46.09 28.65
CA ASP A 101 -21.51 -47.41 28.61
C ASP A 101 -20.01 -47.31 28.95
N GLU A 102 -19.57 -48.10 29.93
CA GLU A 102 -18.24 -48.08 30.54
C GLU A 102 -17.17 -48.78 29.66
N SER A 103 -17.55 -49.29 28.48
CA SER A 103 -16.67 -50.02 27.56
C SER A 103 -16.06 -49.20 26.41
N ALA A 104 -16.33 -47.90 26.32
CA ALA A 104 -15.88 -47.03 25.23
C ALA A 104 -14.69 -46.11 25.57
N LEU A 105 -13.64 -46.65 26.18
CA LEU A 105 -12.37 -45.94 26.39
C LEU A 105 -11.34 -46.39 25.34
N PRO A 106 -10.85 -45.49 24.45
CA PRO A 106 -9.77 -45.85 23.54
C PRO A 106 -8.45 -45.90 24.31
N ASP A 107 -7.75 -47.03 24.21
CA ASP A 107 -6.34 -47.12 24.56
C ASP A 107 -5.52 -46.16 23.68
N ASP A 108 -4.58 -45.47 24.31
CA ASP A 108 -3.91 -44.26 23.80
C ASP A 108 -2.82 -44.55 22.75
N ASP A 109 -2.69 -45.78 22.27
CA ASP A 109 -1.66 -46.20 21.31
C ASP A 109 -2.31 -46.95 20.13
N GLU A 110 -2.13 -46.41 18.92
CA GLU A 110 -2.65 -46.87 17.61
C GLU A 110 -4.12 -46.58 17.27
N ASN A 111 -4.41 -45.33 16.86
CA ASN A 111 -5.03 -45.03 15.55
C ASN A 111 -5.43 -43.55 15.43
N GLY A 112 -4.51 -42.71 14.93
CA GLY A 112 -4.78 -41.30 14.63
C GLY A 112 -5.84 -41.04 13.54
N LEU A 113 -6.32 -42.08 12.85
CA LEU A 113 -7.36 -41.98 11.84
C LEU A 113 -8.78 -41.99 12.46
N ALA A 114 -8.99 -42.72 13.55
CA ALA A 114 -10.31 -42.91 14.15
C ALA A 114 -10.81 -41.63 14.85
N ALA A 115 -9.93 -40.96 15.60
CA ALA A 115 -10.23 -39.67 16.24
C ALA A 115 -10.55 -38.55 15.24
N LEU A 116 -9.98 -38.62 14.03
CA LEU A 116 -10.18 -37.64 12.97
C LEU A 116 -11.53 -37.85 12.26
N VAL A 117 -11.95 -39.10 12.10
CA VAL A 117 -13.27 -39.46 11.57
C VAL A 117 -14.38 -39.15 12.57
N GLU A 118 -14.16 -39.40 13.86
CA GLU A 118 -15.12 -39.09 14.92
C GLU A 118 -15.28 -37.58 15.11
N SER A 119 -14.19 -36.80 15.06
CA SER A 119 -14.23 -35.33 15.04
C SER A 119 -14.97 -34.77 13.82
N ALA A 120 -14.77 -35.38 12.65
CA ALA A 120 -15.47 -34.97 11.43
C ALA A 120 -16.98 -35.28 11.48
N GLN A 121 -17.36 -36.40 12.12
CA GLN A 121 -18.76 -36.78 12.31
C GLN A 121 -19.47 -35.93 13.37
N HIS A 122 -18.78 -35.57 14.45
CA HIS A 122 -19.32 -34.69 15.49
C HIS A 122 -19.52 -33.26 14.96
N ALA A 123 -18.56 -32.74 14.17
CA ALA A 123 -18.68 -31.46 13.49
C ALA A 123 -19.84 -31.46 12.46
N ALA A 124 -20.08 -32.58 11.79
CA ALA A 124 -21.22 -32.73 10.88
C ALA A 124 -22.58 -32.80 11.61
N GLN A 125 -22.61 -33.40 12.81
CA GLN A 125 -23.82 -33.47 13.65
C GLN A 125 -24.15 -32.12 14.30
N GLU A 126 -23.15 -31.36 14.75
CA GLU A 126 -23.33 -29.98 15.24
C GLU A 126 -23.84 -29.04 14.13
N TYR A 127 -23.42 -29.26 12.87
CA TYR A 127 -23.92 -28.51 11.74
C TYR A 127 -25.39 -28.85 11.40
N ASN A 128 -25.80 -30.10 11.58
CA ASN A 128 -27.18 -30.54 11.32
C ASN A 128 -28.16 -30.15 12.44
N ASN A 129 -27.71 -30.07 13.70
CA ASN A 129 -28.59 -29.73 14.83
C ASN A 129 -28.84 -28.22 14.99
N ASN A 130 -28.17 -27.36 14.23
CA ASN A 130 -28.30 -25.89 14.36
C ASN A 130 -29.38 -25.26 13.45
N GLN A 131 -30.27 -26.07 12.86
CA GLN A 131 -31.55 -25.60 12.32
C GLN A 131 -32.65 -25.83 13.36
N GLY A 132 -32.66 -25.06 14.45
CA GLY A 132 -33.76 -25.16 15.41
C GLY A 132 -33.58 -24.35 16.69
N SER A 133 -34.11 -23.13 16.68
CA SER A 133 -34.56 -22.37 17.85
C SER A 133 -33.49 -21.80 18.80
N GLY A 134 -33.44 -20.47 18.87
CA GLY A 134 -32.55 -19.74 19.76
C GLY A 134 -32.97 -19.76 21.24
N ASN A 135 -32.00 -19.55 22.13
CA ASN A 135 -31.96 -18.37 23.00
C ASN A 135 -30.61 -18.27 23.76
N ASN A 136 -30.16 -17.03 23.90
CA ASN A 136 -29.11 -16.46 24.74
C ASN A 136 -28.37 -17.35 25.76
N ASN A 137 -27.05 -17.47 25.60
CA ASN A 137 -26.14 -17.13 26.69
C ASN A 137 -24.77 -16.67 26.15
N SER A 138 -24.23 -15.65 26.81
CA SER A 138 -23.03 -14.91 26.45
C SER A 138 -21.77 -15.78 26.43
N VAL A 139 -21.21 -15.98 25.24
CA VAL A 139 -19.80 -16.31 25.05
C VAL A 139 -19.16 -15.13 24.36
N SER A 140 -18.19 -14.52 25.02
CA SER A 140 -17.31 -13.51 24.46
C SER A 140 -16.47 -14.15 23.36
N THR A 141 -17.00 -14.21 22.14
CA THR A 141 -16.22 -14.53 20.95
C THR A 141 -15.30 -13.35 20.70
N GLN A 142 -14.05 -13.50 21.12
CA GLN A 142 -12.96 -12.72 20.55
C GLN A 142 -12.84 -13.21 19.10
N ASP A 143 -13.58 -12.56 18.19
CA ASP A 143 -13.45 -12.73 16.75
C ASP A 143 -12.00 -12.38 16.39
N ASP A 144 -11.12 -13.38 16.37
CA ASP A 144 -9.78 -13.23 15.82
C ASP A 144 -9.90 -12.75 14.36
N LEU A 145 -9.10 -11.74 14.02
CA LEU A 145 -9.05 -11.17 12.67
C LEU A 145 -8.63 -12.24 11.66
N GLU A 146 -9.61 -12.82 10.97
CA GLU A 146 -9.37 -13.72 9.85
C GLU A 146 -8.76 -12.93 8.69
N VAL A 147 -7.44 -13.03 8.54
CA VAL A 147 -6.68 -12.53 7.39
C VAL A 147 -6.36 -13.73 6.51
N VAL A 148 -6.90 -13.74 5.29
CA VAL A 148 -6.60 -14.77 4.29
C VAL A 148 -5.63 -14.17 3.27
N ASP A 149 -4.40 -14.69 3.27
CA ASP A 149 -3.39 -14.34 2.28
C ASP A 149 -3.56 -15.25 1.05
N TYR A 150 -3.76 -14.64 -0.13
CA TYR A 150 -3.73 -15.38 -1.38
C TYR A 150 -2.31 -15.33 -1.95
N ASP A 151 -1.57 -16.43 -1.79
CA ASP A 151 -0.27 -16.66 -2.43
C ASP A 151 -0.48 -16.93 -3.93
N ILE A 152 -0.78 -15.87 -4.68
CA ILE A 152 -0.74 -15.91 -6.14
C ILE A 152 0.68 -15.54 -6.55
N ASP A 153 1.46 -16.53 -7.02
CA ASP A 153 2.81 -16.37 -7.58
C ASP A 153 2.77 -15.54 -8.88
N PHE A 154 2.54 -14.25 -8.72
CA PHE A 154 2.30 -13.32 -9.80
C PHE A 154 3.56 -13.02 -10.62
N TYR A 155 4.72 -13.17 -9.99
CA TYR A 155 6.04 -13.01 -10.59
C TYR A 155 6.70 -14.36 -10.94
N GLY A 156 6.05 -15.50 -10.65
CA GLY A 156 6.61 -16.85 -10.77
C GLY A 156 6.15 -17.65 -11.99
N SER A 157 5.12 -17.19 -12.71
CA SER A 157 4.64 -17.85 -13.93
C SER A 157 5.50 -17.39 -15.11
N ASN A 158 6.67 -18.01 -15.29
CA ASN A 158 7.36 -18.01 -16.57
C ASN A 158 6.54 -18.87 -17.54
N ASP A 159 5.50 -18.30 -18.13
CA ASP A 159 5.01 -18.84 -19.40
C ASP A 159 6.16 -18.62 -20.42
N ASP A 160 6.73 -19.74 -20.88
CA ASP A 160 7.97 -19.84 -21.69
C ASP A 160 7.85 -19.17 -23.10
N ASP A 161 6.84 -18.32 -23.35
CA ASP A 161 6.53 -17.75 -24.66
C ASP A 161 6.92 -16.25 -24.82
N ASP A 162 7.37 -15.55 -23.77
CA ASP A 162 7.64 -14.09 -23.78
C ASP A 162 9.16 -13.73 -23.72
N GLU A 163 10.00 -14.37 -24.54
CA GLU A 163 11.46 -14.10 -24.62
C GLU A 163 11.83 -12.81 -25.41
N GLY A 164 10.89 -11.89 -25.64
CA GLY A 164 11.10 -10.64 -26.38
C GLY A 164 10.73 -9.34 -25.66
N GLU A 165 10.01 -9.41 -24.54
CA GLU A 165 9.45 -8.22 -23.87
C GLU A 165 10.39 -7.63 -22.82
N SER A 166 10.39 -6.30 -22.72
CA SER A 166 11.18 -5.57 -21.72
C SER A 166 10.71 -5.92 -20.29
N GLU A 167 11.62 -5.88 -19.31
CA GLU A 167 11.31 -6.09 -17.88
C GLU A 167 10.15 -5.20 -17.38
N LEU A 168 9.97 -4.04 -18.02
CA LEU A 168 8.86 -3.11 -17.78
C LEU A 168 7.51 -3.65 -18.27
N GLU A 169 7.46 -4.33 -19.42
CA GLU A 169 6.24 -4.94 -19.97
C GLU A 169 5.79 -6.15 -19.16
N LYS A 170 6.74 -6.99 -18.73
CA LYS A 170 6.44 -8.12 -17.82
C LYS A 170 5.84 -7.64 -16.50
N SER A 171 6.39 -6.56 -15.94
CA SER A 171 5.86 -5.92 -14.73
C SER A 171 4.46 -5.36 -14.98
N ARG A 172 4.21 -4.70 -16.13
CA ARG A 172 2.88 -4.17 -16.50
C ARG A 172 1.83 -5.26 -16.64
N LYS A 173 2.12 -6.36 -17.33
CA LYS A 173 1.20 -7.51 -17.46
C LYS A 173 0.86 -8.10 -16.09
N ALA A 174 1.85 -8.21 -15.20
CA ALA A 174 1.62 -8.63 -13.82
C ALA A 174 0.67 -7.67 -13.09
N TYR A 175 0.93 -6.37 -13.18
CA TYR A 175 0.06 -5.37 -12.56
C TYR A 175 -1.38 -5.37 -13.11
N ASP A 176 -1.56 -5.51 -14.42
CA ASP A 176 -2.87 -5.52 -15.05
C ASP A 176 -3.70 -6.73 -14.64
N LYS A 177 -3.08 -7.90 -14.47
CA LYS A 177 -3.79 -9.11 -14.02
C LYS A 177 -4.14 -9.00 -12.53
N ILE A 178 -3.29 -8.39 -11.67
CA ILE A 178 -3.65 -8.09 -10.27
C ILE A 178 -4.84 -7.14 -10.25
N PHE A 179 -4.76 -6.05 -11.01
CA PHE A 179 -5.81 -5.05 -11.10
C PHE A 179 -7.15 -5.66 -11.50
N LYS A 180 -7.17 -6.49 -12.55
CA LYS A 180 -8.38 -7.20 -13.00
C LYS A 180 -8.94 -8.13 -11.93
N SER A 181 -8.07 -8.93 -11.27
CA SER A 181 -8.53 -9.81 -10.18
C SER A 181 -9.17 -9.05 -9.01
N VAL A 182 -8.62 -7.89 -8.65
CA VAL A 182 -9.17 -7.03 -7.59
C VAL A 182 -10.52 -6.47 -8.02
N ILE A 183 -10.60 -5.94 -9.25
CA ILE A 183 -11.85 -5.43 -9.80
C ILE A 183 -12.91 -6.52 -9.84
N ASP A 184 -12.59 -7.72 -10.31
CA ASP A 184 -13.55 -8.82 -10.46
C ASP A 184 -14.03 -9.40 -9.13
N ALA A 185 -13.18 -9.41 -8.11
CA ALA A 185 -13.55 -9.85 -6.77
C ALA A 185 -14.33 -8.80 -5.96
N SER A 186 -14.35 -7.52 -6.38
CA SER A 186 -14.86 -6.40 -5.58
C SER A 186 -16.19 -5.85 -6.08
N ASP A 187 -17.06 -5.50 -5.14
CA ASP A 187 -18.33 -4.81 -5.39
C ASP A 187 -18.15 -3.28 -5.35
N VAL A 188 -17.34 -2.81 -4.39
CA VAL A 188 -16.97 -1.40 -4.22
C VAL A 188 -15.47 -1.27 -4.33
N ILE A 189 -15.00 -0.27 -5.06
CA ILE A 189 -13.59 0.02 -5.26
C ILE A 189 -13.25 1.35 -4.60
N LEU A 190 -12.36 1.29 -3.62
CA LEU A 190 -11.76 2.45 -2.96
C LEU A 190 -10.46 2.80 -3.67
N TYR A 191 -10.47 3.90 -4.41
CA TYR A 191 -9.29 4.39 -5.10
C TYR A 191 -8.58 5.45 -4.25
N VAL A 192 -7.46 5.05 -3.65
CA VAL A 192 -6.69 5.89 -2.72
C VAL A 192 -5.70 6.78 -3.47
N LEU A 193 -5.79 8.08 -3.22
CA LEU A 193 -4.94 9.16 -3.75
C LEU A 193 -4.14 9.83 -2.61
N ASP A 194 -2.98 10.41 -2.92
CA ASP A 194 -2.19 11.21 -1.97
C ASP A 194 -2.59 12.69 -2.07
N ALA A 195 -3.00 13.30 -0.97
CA ALA A 195 -3.49 14.68 -0.92
C ALA A 195 -2.48 15.72 -1.44
N ARG A 196 -1.18 15.44 -1.38
CA ARG A 196 -0.13 16.37 -1.85
C ARG A 196 -0.10 16.52 -3.37
N ASP A 197 -0.46 15.45 -4.08
CA ASP A 197 -0.49 15.41 -5.55
C ASP A 197 -1.57 14.42 -6.05
N PRO A 198 -2.86 14.81 -5.96
CA PRO A 198 -3.96 13.91 -6.29
C PRO A 198 -3.98 13.55 -7.78
N GLU A 199 -3.68 14.50 -8.67
CA GLU A 199 -3.61 14.26 -10.11
C GLU A 199 -2.45 13.31 -10.46
N GLY A 200 -1.25 13.50 -9.88
CA GLY A 200 -0.12 12.63 -10.13
C GLY A 200 -0.31 11.18 -9.65
N THR A 201 -1.17 10.97 -8.64
CA THR A 201 -1.54 9.62 -8.14
C THR A 201 -2.83 9.07 -8.76
N ARG A 202 -3.45 9.83 -9.67
CA ARG A 202 -4.68 9.47 -10.38
C ARG A 202 -4.35 8.92 -11.78
N SER A 203 -5.14 7.96 -12.25
CA SER A 203 -5.01 7.37 -13.58
C SER A 203 -6.38 7.22 -14.22
N ARG A 204 -6.63 7.95 -15.31
CA ARG A 204 -7.93 7.91 -16.03
C ARG A 204 -8.25 6.54 -16.61
N LYS A 205 -7.23 5.75 -16.95
CA LYS A 205 -7.40 4.38 -17.45
C LYS A 205 -8.02 3.45 -16.41
N VAL A 206 -7.63 3.62 -15.14
CA VAL A 206 -8.18 2.86 -14.02
C VAL A 206 -9.65 3.18 -13.86
N GLU A 207 -9.98 4.47 -13.88
CA GLU A 207 -11.36 4.95 -13.75
C GLU A 207 -12.24 4.41 -14.88
N GLN A 208 -11.75 4.49 -16.12
CA GLN A 208 -12.45 3.95 -17.29
C GLN A 208 -12.63 2.43 -17.20
N ALA A 209 -11.62 1.68 -16.77
CA ALA A 209 -11.71 0.23 -16.63
C ALA A 209 -12.72 -0.19 -15.54
N VAL A 210 -12.80 0.57 -14.45
CA VAL A 210 -13.81 0.34 -13.40
C VAL A 210 -15.20 0.71 -13.91
N LEU A 211 -15.36 1.83 -14.62
CA LEU A 211 -16.65 2.26 -15.20
C LEU A 211 -17.17 1.29 -16.28
N GLN A 212 -16.27 0.66 -17.04
CA GLN A 212 -16.63 -0.38 -18.02
C GLN A 212 -17.13 -1.67 -17.35
N SER A 213 -16.76 -1.90 -16.10
CA SER A 213 -17.21 -3.06 -15.33
C SER A 213 -18.61 -2.80 -14.77
N GLN A 214 -19.59 -3.59 -15.19
CA GLN A 214 -20.97 -3.42 -14.74
C GLN A 214 -21.13 -3.71 -13.23
N GLY A 215 -21.95 -2.91 -12.56
CA GLY A 215 -22.34 -3.12 -11.16
C GLY A 215 -21.32 -2.70 -10.10
N LYS A 216 -20.15 -2.18 -10.50
CA LYS A 216 -19.09 -1.77 -9.56
C LYS A 216 -19.16 -0.28 -9.24
N ARG A 217 -18.93 0.08 -7.99
CA ARG A 217 -18.91 1.49 -7.54
C ARG A 217 -17.48 1.94 -7.28
N LEU A 218 -17.14 3.15 -7.73
CA LEU A 218 -15.84 3.77 -7.52
C LEU A 218 -15.96 4.94 -6.55
N ILE A 219 -15.17 4.92 -5.48
CA ILE A 219 -15.08 6.00 -4.48
C ILE A 219 -13.62 6.44 -4.40
N LEU A 220 -13.37 7.74 -4.47
CA LEU A 220 -12.03 8.29 -4.27
C LEU A 220 -11.78 8.52 -2.78
N ILE A 221 -10.61 8.09 -2.31
CA ILE A 221 -10.15 8.38 -0.95
C ILE A 221 -8.94 9.30 -1.06
N LEU A 222 -9.09 10.52 -0.56
CA LEU A 222 -8.00 11.48 -0.50
C LEU A 222 -7.28 11.31 0.85
N ASN A 223 -6.15 10.59 0.84
CA ASN A 223 -5.40 10.26 2.05
C ASN A 223 -4.25 11.25 2.33
N LYS A 224 -3.76 11.28 3.58
CA LYS A 224 -2.70 12.18 4.06
C LYS A 224 -3.11 13.66 4.06
N VAL A 225 -4.38 13.92 4.36
CA VAL A 225 -4.93 15.27 4.48
C VAL A 225 -4.24 16.11 5.54
N ASP A 226 -3.49 15.51 6.46
CA ASP A 226 -2.69 16.21 7.46
C ASP A 226 -1.41 16.87 6.91
N LEU A 227 -1.00 16.55 5.68
CA LEU A 227 0.19 17.15 5.06
C LEU A 227 -0.13 18.38 4.18
N VAL A 228 -1.40 18.75 4.07
CA VAL A 228 -1.88 19.78 3.13
C VAL A 228 -2.75 20.79 3.89
N PRO A 229 -2.60 22.11 3.63
CA PRO A 229 -3.44 23.12 4.25
C PRO A 229 -4.94 22.95 3.96
N PRO A 230 -5.84 23.44 4.83
CA PRO A 230 -7.30 23.31 4.65
C PRO A 230 -7.81 23.90 3.32
N TYR A 231 -7.34 25.09 2.94
CA TYR A 231 -7.77 25.77 1.71
C TYR A 231 -7.45 24.96 0.43
N VAL A 232 -6.30 24.27 0.42
CA VAL A 232 -5.88 23.41 -0.70
C VAL A 232 -6.73 22.14 -0.73
N LEU A 233 -7.01 21.57 0.44
CA LEU A 233 -7.85 20.39 0.57
C LEU A 233 -9.25 20.65 0.00
N GLU A 234 -9.86 21.78 0.34
CA GLU A 234 -11.18 22.18 -0.16
C GLU A 234 -11.21 22.34 -1.69
N GLN A 235 -10.21 23.03 -2.26
CA GLN A 235 -10.09 23.17 -3.71
C GLN A 235 -10.00 21.80 -4.41
N TRP A 236 -9.20 20.86 -3.87
CA TRP A 236 -9.13 19.52 -4.43
C TRP A 236 -10.41 18.72 -4.25
N LEU A 237 -11.07 18.81 -3.10
CA LEU A 237 -12.35 18.15 -2.86
C LEU A 237 -13.39 18.62 -3.88
N ASN A 238 -13.47 19.92 -4.17
CA ASN A 238 -14.40 20.47 -5.17
C ASN A 238 -14.14 19.89 -6.58
N VAL A 239 -12.87 19.82 -6.99
CA VAL A 239 -12.48 19.28 -8.30
C VAL A 239 -12.65 17.75 -8.38
N LEU A 240 -12.43 17.02 -7.29
CA LEU A 240 -12.55 15.57 -7.29
C LEU A 240 -14.02 15.12 -7.17
N LYS A 241 -14.81 15.77 -6.29
CA LYS A 241 -16.26 15.53 -6.10
C LYS A 241 -17.05 15.75 -7.39
N SER A 242 -16.63 16.64 -8.28
CA SER A 242 -17.26 16.83 -9.59
C SER A 242 -17.10 15.62 -10.52
N SER A 243 -16.10 14.77 -10.28
CA SER A 243 -15.85 13.56 -11.06
C SER A 243 -16.35 12.29 -10.38
N PHE A 244 -16.04 12.09 -9.10
CA PHE A 244 -16.43 10.91 -8.33
C PHE A 244 -16.60 11.28 -6.85
N PRO A 245 -17.47 10.56 -6.10
CA PRO A 245 -17.58 10.72 -4.66
C PRO A 245 -16.19 10.61 -4.00
N THR A 246 -15.80 11.66 -3.26
CA THR A 246 -14.45 11.78 -2.70
C THR A 246 -14.53 11.99 -1.20
N ILE A 247 -13.79 11.17 -0.43
CA ILE A 247 -13.76 11.22 1.03
C ILE A 247 -12.34 11.60 1.48
N PRO A 248 -12.16 12.70 2.25
CA PRO A 248 -10.90 13.02 2.89
C PRO A 248 -10.65 12.10 4.08
N LEU A 249 -9.44 11.54 4.17
CA LEU A 249 -9.08 10.56 5.19
C LEU A 249 -7.67 10.82 5.74
N ARG A 250 -7.51 10.63 7.05
CA ARG A 250 -6.20 10.56 7.70
C ARG A 250 -5.95 9.13 8.17
N ALA A 251 -5.29 8.32 7.35
CA ALA A 251 -5.15 6.89 7.65
C ALA A 251 -3.98 6.51 8.57
N SER A 252 -3.01 7.41 8.78
CA SER A 252 -1.83 7.15 9.61
C SER A 252 -1.57 8.32 10.54
N PRO A 253 -1.08 8.08 11.77
CA PRO A 253 -0.42 9.13 12.53
C PRO A 253 0.79 9.65 11.71
N GLY A 254 0.95 10.98 11.66
CA GLY A 254 2.04 11.64 10.96
C GLY A 254 3.40 11.41 11.64
N ALA A 255 4.48 11.94 11.05
CA ALA A 255 5.81 11.85 11.64
C ALA A 255 5.84 12.52 13.03
N THR A 256 6.61 11.94 13.97
CA THR A 256 6.71 12.37 15.38
C THR A 256 7.16 13.83 15.58
N ASN A 257 7.75 14.45 14.57
CA ASN A 257 8.16 15.87 14.55
C ASN A 257 7.68 16.60 13.28
N GLY A 258 6.64 16.10 12.63
CA GLY A 258 6.07 16.70 11.43
C GLY A 258 5.07 17.81 11.78
N THR A 259 5.08 18.90 11.02
CA THR A 259 3.99 19.88 11.04
C THR A 259 2.75 19.25 10.40
N SER A 260 1.72 19.00 11.20
CA SER A 260 0.44 18.47 10.71
C SER A 260 -0.61 19.58 10.63
N PHE A 261 -1.21 19.72 9.46
CA PHE A 261 -2.44 20.48 9.24
C PHE A 261 -3.67 19.65 9.64
N ASN A 262 -4.85 20.27 9.61
CA ASN A 262 -6.14 19.57 9.78
C ASN A 262 -6.23 18.71 11.05
N LYS A 263 -5.78 19.24 12.19
CA LYS A 263 -5.75 18.51 13.48
C LYS A 263 -7.13 18.00 13.93
N LYS A 264 -8.21 18.66 13.51
CA LYS A 264 -9.61 18.26 13.78
C LYS A 264 -9.99 16.97 13.01
N LEU A 265 -9.40 16.70 11.85
CA LEU A 265 -9.59 15.46 11.07
C LEU A 265 -8.71 14.34 11.64
N THR A 266 -9.16 13.75 12.74
CA THR A 266 -8.47 12.62 13.36
C THR A 266 -8.69 11.34 12.55
N GLN A 267 -7.76 10.39 12.70
CA GLN A 267 -7.84 9.08 12.06
C GLN A 267 -9.13 8.34 12.44
N THR A 268 -9.56 8.47 13.70
CA THR A 268 -10.75 7.80 14.21
C THR A 268 -12.03 8.34 13.60
N VAL A 269 -12.19 9.66 13.48
CA VAL A 269 -13.38 10.32 12.93
C VAL A 269 -13.54 9.99 11.44
N THR A 270 -12.46 10.15 10.67
CA THR A 270 -12.50 9.93 9.22
C THR A 270 -12.67 8.46 8.86
N ALA A 271 -12.00 7.54 9.58
CA ALA A 271 -12.19 6.11 9.37
C ALA A 271 -13.57 5.62 9.82
N SER A 272 -14.16 6.20 10.88
CA SER A 272 -15.52 5.84 11.31
C SER A 272 -16.57 6.26 10.29
N ALA A 273 -16.45 7.46 9.72
CA ALA A 273 -17.36 7.93 8.68
C ALA A 273 -17.30 7.04 7.44
N LEU A 274 -16.10 6.63 7.01
CA LEU A 274 -15.93 5.71 5.89
C LEU A 274 -16.54 4.33 6.18
N LEU A 275 -16.30 3.78 7.39
CA LEU A 275 -16.85 2.48 7.78
C LEU A 275 -18.38 2.51 7.86
N GLU A 276 -18.95 3.59 8.40
CA GLU A 276 -20.39 3.79 8.48
C GLU A 276 -21.02 3.87 7.08
N ALA A 277 -20.41 4.64 6.16
CA ALA A 277 -20.85 4.71 4.77
C ALA A 277 -20.85 3.33 4.08
N LEU A 278 -19.81 2.53 4.30
CA LEU A 278 -19.72 1.17 3.76
C LEU A 278 -20.74 0.22 4.40
N LYS A 279 -21.03 0.37 5.69
CA LYS A 279 -22.07 -0.41 6.38
C LYS A 279 -23.47 -0.06 5.88
N THR A 280 -23.79 1.22 5.74
CA THR A 280 -25.07 1.67 5.18
C THR A 280 -25.27 1.13 3.77
N TYR A 281 -24.24 1.20 2.93
CA TYR A 281 -24.27 0.57 1.61
C TYR A 281 -24.49 -0.96 1.70
N SER A 282 -23.88 -1.60 2.69
CA SER A 282 -24.06 -3.04 2.93
C SER A 282 -25.46 -3.45 3.35
N HIS A 283 -26.14 -2.60 4.13
CA HIS A 283 -27.53 -2.83 4.50
C HIS A 283 -28.50 -2.57 3.33
N ASN A 284 -28.25 -1.52 2.53
CA ASN A 284 -29.14 -1.14 1.42
C ASN A 284 -29.06 -2.09 0.22
N SER A 285 -27.89 -2.67 -0.04
CA SER A 285 -27.69 -3.56 -1.20
C SER A 285 -28.37 -4.93 -1.07
N ASN A 286 -28.96 -5.26 0.08
CA ASN A 286 -29.74 -6.48 0.36
C ASN A 286 -29.11 -7.79 -0.18
N LEU A 287 -27.77 -7.86 -0.18
CA LEU A 287 -27.02 -9.04 -0.62
C LEU A 287 -27.00 -10.08 0.49
N LYS A 288 -27.26 -11.35 0.14
CA LYS A 288 -27.15 -12.48 1.07
C LYS A 288 -25.71 -12.79 1.47
N ARG A 289 -24.73 -12.35 0.67
CA ARG A 289 -23.29 -12.49 0.91
C ARG A 289 -22.68 -11.19 1.44
N SER A 290 -21.51 -11.29 2.05
CA SER A 290 -20.71 -10.11 2.42
C SER A 290 -20.27 -9.31 1.20
N ILE A 291 -20.25 -7.99 1.34
CA ILE A 291 -19.70 -7.07 0.34
C ILE A 291 -18.19 -7.09 0.41
N VAL A 292 -17.58 -7.12 -0.77
CA VAL A 292 -16.13 -7.07 -0.92
C VAL A 292 -15.73 -5.68 -1.39
N VAL A 293 -14.88 -5.02 -0.61
CA VAL A 293 -14.36 -3.69 -0.89
C VAL A 293 -12.89 -3.81 -1.31
N GLY A 294 -12.60 -3.54 -2.58
CA GLY A 294 -11.23 -3.56 -3.11
C GLY A 294 -10.54 -2.22 -2.91
N VAL A 295 -9.34 -2.22 -2.33
CA VAL A 295 -8.53 -1.01 -2.17
C VAL A 295 -7.47 -0.96 -3.26
N ILE A 296 -7.52 0.04 -4.14
CA ILE A 296 -6.58 0.23 -5.24
C ILE A 296 -5.87 1.59 -5.16
N GLY A 297 -4.72 1.70 -5.83
CA GLY A 297 -3.98 2.95 -5.98
C GLY A 297 -2.47 2.79 -6.02
N TYR A 298 -1.78 3.91 -6.23
CA TYR A 298 -0.32 3.95 -6.36
C TYR A 298 0.39 3.33 -5.12
N PRO A 299 1.64 2.85 -5.25
CA PRO A 299 2.42 2.47 -4.09
C PRO A 299 2.57 3.64 -3.11
N ASN A 300 2.60 3.33 -1.82
CA ASN A 300 2.90 4.29 -0.75
C ASN A 300 1.93 5.50 -0.60
N VAL A 301 0.77 5.49 -1.27
CA VAL A 301 -0.34 6.43 -1.00
C VAL A 301 -1.03 6.16 0.34
N GLY A 302 -0.81 4.97 0.93
CA GLY A 302 -1.32 4.58 2.25
C GLY A 302 -2.49 3.59 2.24
N LYS A 303 -2.67 2.78 1.17
CA LYS A 303 -3.71 1.75 1.05
C LYS A 303 -3.86 0.87 2.31
N SER A 304 -2.80 0.15 2.69
CA SER A 304 -2.82 -0.71 3.88
C SER A 304 -3.00 0.08 5.19
N SER A 305 -2.61 1.37 5.21
CA SER A 305 -2.92 2.26 6.35
C SER A 305 -4.41 2.57 6.44
N VAL A 306 -5.12 2.75 5.30
CA VAL A 306 -6.58 2.93 5.27
C VAL A 306 -7.27 1.71 5.88
N ILE A 307 -6.84 0.51 5.50
CA ILE A 307 -7.40 -0.76 6.01
C ILE A 307 -7.16 -0.89 7.51
N ASN A 308 -5.93 -0.60 7.96
CA ASN A 308 -5.61 -0.62 9.38
C ASN A 308 -6.39 0.46 10.16
N ALA A 309 -6.64 1.64 9.59
CA ALA A 309 -7.44 2.69 10.23
C ALA A 309 -8.89 2.25 10.45
N ILE A 310 -9.47 1.56 9.48
CA ILE A 310 -10.84 1.00 9.57
C ILE A 310 -10.88 -0.14 10.61
N THR A 311 -9.85 -1.00 10.61
CA THR A 311 -9.79 -2.21 11.45
C THR A 311 -9.46 -1.92 12.92
N ALA A 312 -8.64 -0.89 13.19
CA ALA A 312 -8.18 -0.53 14.54
C ALA A 312 -9.31 -0.18 15.52
N ARG A 313 -10.52 0.12 15.02
CA ARG A 313 -11.72 0.37 15.85
C ARG A 313 -12.21 -0.87 16.60
N ARG A 314 -11.90 -2.09 16.15
CA ARG A 314 -12.36 -3.35 16.79
C ARG A 314 -11.61 -3.71 18.09
N GLY A 315 -10.87 -2.78 18.69
CA GLY A 315 -10.17 -3.01 19.96
C GLY A 315 -8.94 -3.92 19.85
N SER A 316 -8.60 -4.36 18.63
CA SER A 316 -7.40 -5.17 18.41
C SER A 316 -6.16 -4.28 18.24
N HIS A 317 -5.14 -4.53 19.06
CA HIS A 317 -3.82 -3.90 18.93
C HIS A 317 -3.00 -4.48 17.77
N THR A 318 -3.47 -5.53 17.09
CA THR A 318 -2.77 -6.15 15.96
C THR A 318 -3.12 -5.44 14.66
N LYS A 319 -2.09 -4.96 13.94
CA LYS A 319 -2.26 -4.40 12.60
C LYS A 319 -2.60 -5.54 11.62
N ALA A 320 -3.72 -5.42 10.92
CA ALA A 320 -4.17 -6.43 9.95
C ALA A 320 -3.23 -6.52 8.72
N CYS A 321 -2.72 -5.37 8.28
CA CYS A 321 -1.81 -5.29 7.13
C CYS A 321 -0.44 -4.71 7.54
N PRO A 322 0.67 -5.24 7.00
CA PRO A 322 1.99 -4.65 7.20
C PRO A 322 2.04 -3.27 6.54
N VAL A 323 2.62 -2.30 7.24
CA VAL A 323 2.77 -0.92 6.75
C VAL A 323 4.21 -0.48 6.90
N GLY A 324 4.71 0.29 5.94
CA GLY A 324 6.03 0.88 6.00
C GLY A 324 6.22 1.97 4.95
N ASN A 325 7.15 2.88 5.19
CA ASN A 325 7.46 4.02 4.31
C ASN A 325 8.30 3.61 3.09
N GLN A 326 8.15 2.37 2.60
CA GLN A 326 8.84 1.89 1.40
C GLN A 326 7.81 1.27 0.45
N ALA A 327 7.97 1.54 -0.85
CA ALA A 327 7.18 0.86 -1.87
C ALA A 327 7.52 -0.65 -1.87
N GLY A 328 6.51 -1.49 -2.10
CA GLY A 328 6.68 -2.95 -2.16
C GLY A 328 6.54 -3.69 -0.83
N VAL A 329 6.01 -3.05 0.23
CA VAL A 329 5.66 -3.74 1.49
C VAL A 329 4.52 -4.75 1.29
N THR A 330 3.48 -4.35 0.55
CA THR A 330 2.36 -5.22 0.18
C THR A 330 2.66 -5.88 -1.17
N THR A 331 3.00 -7.16 -1.14
CA THR A 331 3.38 -7.95 -2.33
C THR A 331 2.29 -8.91 -2.80
N SER A 332 1.46 -9.38 -1.87
CA SER A 332 0.35 -10.32 -2.12
C SER A 332 -1.00 -9.64 -1.92
N LEU A 333 -2.02 -10.23 -2.52
CA LEU A 333 -3.42 -9.83 -2.33
C LEU A 333 -3.94 -10.48 -1.04
N ARG A 334 -4.58 -9.69 -0.19
CA ARG A 334 -5.01 -10.13 1.15
C ARG A 334 -6.46 -9.76 1.39
N GLU A 335 -7.22 -10.68 1.95
CA GLU A 335 -8.61 -10.45 2.35
C GLU A 335 -8.66 -10.28 3.88
N VAL A 336 -9.13 -9.11 4.31
CA VAL A 336 -9.31 -8.75 5.71
C VAL A 336 -10.81 -8.68 6.01
N LYS A 337 -11.29 -9.57 6.87
CA LYS A 337 -12.68 -9.55 7.33
C LYS A 337 -12.85 -8.47 8.39
N VAL A 338 -13.65 -7.44 8.09
CA VAL A 338 -13.94 -6.33 9.04
C VAL A 338 -15.23 -6.60 9.81
N ASP A 339 -16.23 -7.12 9.11
CA ASP A 339 -17.53 -7.48 9.67
C ASP A 339 -18.08 -8.72 8.93
N ASN A 340 -19.11 -9.37 9.47
CA ASN A 340 -19.73 -10.53 8.83
C ASN A 340 -20.33 -10.20 7.45
N LYS A 341 -20.72 -8.95 7.24
CA LYS A 341 -21.24 -8.44 5.97
C LYS A 341 -20.22 -7.62 5.16
N LEU A 342 -19.01 -7.39 5.68
CA LEU A 342 -18.03 -6.49 5.06
C LEU A 342 -16.62 -7.10 5.08
N LYS A 343 -16.07 -7.28 3.89
CA LYS A 343 -14.71 -7.74 3.67
C LYS A 343 -13.92 -6.70 2.88
N ILE A 344 -12.66 -6.49 3.23
CA ILE A 344 -11.77 -5.56 2.53
C ILE A 344 -10.64 -6.36 1.88
N LEU A 345 -10.36 -6.06 0.63
CA LEU A 345 -9.33 -6.70 -0.16
C LEU A 345 -8.16 -5.71 -0.37
N ASP A 346 -7.02 -5.99 0.26
CA ASP A 346 -5.78 -5.24 0.09
C ASP A 346 -5.07 -5.71 -1.18
N SER A 347 -4.76 -4.76 -2.05
CA SER A 347 -4.02 -5.03 -3.28
C SER A 347 -2.62 -4.44 -3.22
N PRO A 348 -1.61 -5.09 -3.83
CA PRO A 348 -0.31 -4.48 -4.07
C PRO A 348 -0.44 -3.11 -4.73
N GLY A 349 0.51 -2.20 -4.50
CA GLY A 349 0.50 -0.90 -5.16
C GLY A 349 0.66 -1.02 -6.67
N ILE A 350 -0.29 -0.46 -7.42
CA ILE A 350 -0.31 -0.55 -8.88
C ILE A 350 0.16 0.78 -9.46
N CYS A 351 1.29 0.75 -10.19
CA CYS A 351 1.79 1.90 -10.94
C CYS A 351 1.29 1.81 -12.38
N PHE A 352 0.44 2.75 -12.78
CA PHE A 352 0.02 2.84 -14.17
C PHE A 352 0.96 3.80 -14.90
N PRO A 353 1.75 3.34 -15.88
CA PRO A 353 2.53 4.27 -16.69
C PRO A 353 1.56 5.20 -17.43
N SER A 354 1.64 6.49 -17.13
CA SER A 354 0.83 7.52 -17.79
C SER A 354 1.25 7.65 -19.26
N GLU A 355 0.29 7.73 -20.18
CA GLU A 355 0.56 7.91 -21.62
C GLU A 355 1.16 9.28 -21.96
N THR A 356 1.01 10.26 -21.06
CA THR A 356 1.62 11.59 -21.19
C THR A 356 3.16 11.54 -21.17
N SER A 357 3.74 10.38 -20.84
CA SER A 357 5.17 10.12 -20.81
C SER A 357 5.83 9.93 -22.18
N THR A 358 5.07 9.82 -23.28
CA THR A 358 5.63 9.61 -24.64
C THR A 358 6.57 10.72 -25.12
N LYS A 359 6.56 11.89 -24.47
CA LYS A 359 7.47 13.02 -24.75
C LYS A 359 8.53 13.28 -23.67
N LYS A 360 8.47 12.62 -22.52
CA LYS A 360 9.39 12.87 -21.39
C LYS A 360 10.60 11.94 -21.49
N SER A 361 11.78 12.43 -21.09
CA SER A 361 12.97 11.59 -21.03
C SER A 361 12.78 10.48 -19.97
N LYS A 362 13.43 9.32 -20.17
CA LYS A 362 13.37 8.20 -19.20
C LYS A 362 13.76 8.64 -17.78
N VAL A 363 14.71 9.57 -17.69
CA VAL A 363 15.23 10.13 -16.43
C VAL A 363 14.17 10.98 -15.72
N GLU A 364 13.44 11.81 -16.45
CA GLU A 364 12.36 12.64 -15.87
C GLU A 364 11.18 11.77 -15.41
N HIS A 365 10.87 10.70 -16.15
CA HIS A 365 9.82 9.77 -15.73
C HIS A 365 10.19 9.03 -14.45
N GLU A 366 11.44 8.57 -14.33
CA GLU A 366 11.96 7.95 -13.09
C GLU A 366 11.93 8.96 -11.92
N ALA A 367 12.26 10.22 -12.18
CA ALA A 367 12.20 11.30 -11.20
C ALA A 367 10.78 11.58 -10.70
N GLU A 368 9.80 11.62 -11.61
CA GLU A 368 8.38 11.79 -11.29
C GLU A 368 7.85 10.64 -10.44
N LEU A 369 8.14 9.39 -10.84
CA LEU A 369 7.79 8.20 -10.06
C LEU A 369 8.46 8.17 -8.68
N THR A 370 9.70 8.65 -8.59
CA THR A 370 10.43 8.80 -7.33
C THR A 370 9.76 9.82 -6.41
N LEU A 371 9.34 10.97 -6.95
CA LEU A 371 8.66 12.03 -6.20
C LEU A 371 7.28 11.60 -5.68
N LEU A 372 6.56 10.80 -6.49
CA LEU A 372 5.29 10.15 -6.12
C LEU A 372 5.48 8.97 -5.15
N ASN A 373 6.72 8.66 -4.75
CA ASN A 373 7.07 7.54 -3.87
C ASN A 373 6.66 6.16 -4.39
N ALA A 374 6.55 6.01 -5.71
CA ALA A 374 6.18 4.78 -6.37
C ALA A 374 7.34 3.77 -6.45
N LEU A 375 8.58 4.26 -6.48
CA LEU A 375 9.79 3.45 -6.61
C LEU A 375 10.45 3.13 -5.25
N PRO A 376 10.82 1.87 -4.99
CA PRO A 376 11.68 1.51 -3.87
C PRO A 376 13.05 2.20 -3.97
N SER A 377 13.66 2.53 -2.83
CA SER A 377 14.95 3.23 -2.78
C SER A 377 16.10 2.49 -3.46
N LYS A 378 15.99 1.17 -3.64
CA LYS A 378 16.97 0.33 -4.34
C LYS A 378 17.04 0.60 -5.84
N TYR A 379 15.95 1.05 -6.44
CA TYR A 379 15.86 1.30 -7.88
C TYR A 379 16.19 2.74 -8.26
N ILE A 380 16.32 3.64 -7.27
CA ILE A 380 16.69 5.03 -7.50
C ILE A 380 18.21 5.08 -7.73
N VAL A 381 18.63 5.19 -8.99
CA VAL A 381 20.06 5.26 -9.33
C VAL A 381 20.59 6.67 -9.11
N ASP A 382 19.85 7.68 -9.57
CA ASP A 382 20.19 9.09 -9.40
C ASP A 382 19.01 9.86 -8.76
N PRO A 383 19.12 10.29 -7.49
CA PRO A 383 18.06 11.08 -6.85
C PRO A 383 18.10 12.56 -7.25
N TYR A 384 19.14 13.03 -7.94
CA TYR A 384 19.31 14.45 -8.26
C TYR A 384 18.15 15.04 -9.08
N PRO A 385 17.68 14.41 -10.18
CA PRO A 385 16.56 14.94 -10.96
C PRO A 385 15.25 15.00 -10.17
N ALA A 386 15.01 14.03 -9.29
CA ALA A 386 13.84 14.02 -8.41
C ALA A 386 13.86 15.17 -7.40
N VAL A 387 15.03 15.47 -6.81
CA VAL A 387 15.20 16.62 -5.91
C VAL A 387 15.05 17.93 -6.68
N LEU A 388 15.57 18.03 -7.91
CA LEU A 388 15.40 19.21 -8.74
C LEU A 388 13.90 19.48 -9.03
N MET A 389 13.13 18.44 -9.35
CA MET A 389 11.67 18.56 -9.53
C MET A 389 10.97 18.97 -8.22
N LEU A 390 11.39 18.42 -7.08
CA LEU A 390 10.86 18.82 -5.78
C LEU A 390 11.14 20.30 -5.50
N VAL A 391 12.37 20.77 -5.68
CA VAL A 391 12.75 22.18 -5.48
C VAL A 391 11.94 23.11 -6.40
N LYS A 392 11.80 22.75 -7.68
CA LYS A 392 10.95 23.51 -8.63
C LYS A 392 9.49 23.56 -8.23
N ARG A 393 8.98 22.51 -7.59
CA ARG A 393 7.61 22.48 -7.04
C ARG A 393 7.50 23.41 -5.84
N LEU A 394 8.43 23.32 -4.90
CA LEU A 394 8.43 24.14 -3.69
C LEU A 394 8.59 25.63 -4.00
N SER A 395 9.35 25.98 -5.04
CA SER A 395 9.54 27.38 -5.47
C SER A 395 8.29 28.04 -6.06
N GLN A 396 7.19 27.31 -6.28
CA GLN A 396 5.95 27.89 -6.80
C GLN A 396 5.15 28.64 -5.72
N ASN A 397 5.31 28.27 -4.44
CA ASN A 397 4.64 28.94 -3.33
C ASN A 397 5.67 29.42 -2.31
N ASP A 398 5.50 30.67 -1.86
CA ASP A 398 6.40 31.29 -0.89
C ASP A 398 6.36 30.58 0.47
N GLU A 399 5.17 30.19 0.95
CA GLU A 399 4.97 29.45 2.20
C GLU A 399 5.78 28.12 2.22
N MET A 400 5.73 27.37 1.12
CA MET A 400 6.47 26.11 0.97
C MET A 400 7.98 26.37 0.98
N THR A 401 8.42 27.45 0.31
CA THR A 401 9.83 27.84 0.22
C THR A 401 10.40 28.27 1.57
N GLU A 402 9.66 29.05 2.34
CA GLU A 402 10.07 29.50 3.68
C GLU A 402 10.16 28.32 4.67
N SER A 403 9.14 27.47 4.70
CA SER A 403 9.14 26.26 5.52
C SER A 403 10.32 25.34 5.18
N PHE A 404 10.60 25.17 3.89
CA PHE A 404 11.74 24.38 3.43
C PHE A 404 13.10 24.97 3.85
N LYS A 405 13.28 26.29 3.73
CA LYS A 405 14.50 26.98 4.18
C LYS A 405 14.70 26.83 5.69
N LYS A 406 13.61 26.97 6.47
CA LYS A 406 13.60 26.81 7.93
C LYS A 406 13.94 25.37 8.34
N LEU A 407 13.37 24.37 7.69
CA LEU A 407 13.61 22.96 8.02
C LEU A 407 15.09 22.57 7.92
N TYR A 408 15.82 23.12 6.94
CA TYR A 408 17.22 22.80 6.71
C TYR A 408 18.21 23.84 7.26
N ASP A 409 17.73 24.93 7.87
CA ASP A 409 18.50 26.12 8.27
C ASP A 409 19.44 26.57 7.13
N LEU A 410 18.88 26.80 5.94
CA LEU A 410 19.69 27.13 4.77
C LEU A 410 20.31 28.52 4.88
N PRO A 411 21.63 28.66 4.64
CA PRO A 411 22.23 29.98 4.45
C PRO A 411 21.70 30.62 3.16
N PRO A 412 21.86 31.94 2.98
CA PRO A 412 21.58 32.59 1.70
C PRO A 412 22.51 32.00 0.62
N ILE A 413 21.93 31.22 -0.30
CA ILE A 413 22.63 30.60 -1.42
C ILE A 413 22.51 31.54 -2.63
N PRO A 414 23.62 32.07 -3.17
CA PRO A 414 23.59 32.87 -4.39
C PRO A 414 23.38 31.93 -5.58
N ALA A 415 22.13 31.80 -6.02
CA ALA A 415 21.78 31.03 -7.21
C ALA A 415 20.64 31.71 -7.97
N ASN A 416 20.85 31.90 -9.28
CA ASN A 416 19.83 32.45 -10.19
C ASN A 416 18.95 31.34 -10.80
N ASP A 417 19.48 30.10 -10.86
CA ASP A 417 18.81 28.95 -11.48
C ASP A 417 18.48 27.86 -10.45
N ALA A 418 17.35 27.17 -10.66
CA ALA A 418 16.91 26.06 -9.81
C ALA A 418 17.92 24.89 -9.77
N ASP A 419 18.63 24.64 -10.89
CA ASP A 419 19.65 23.59 -10.97
C ASP A 419 20.87 23.91 -10.09
N THR A 420 21.39 25.13 -10.23
CA THR A 420 22.51 25.63 -9.42
C THR A 420 22.15 25.66 -7.94
N PHE A 421 20.96 26.14 -7.60
CA PHE A 421 20.46 26.10 -6.22
C PHE A 421 20.41 24.66 -5.69
N THR A 422 19.87 23.70 -6.46
CA THR A 422 19.76 22.30 -6.06
C THR A 422 21.13 21.67 -5.77
N LYS A 423 22.15 21.96 -6.59
CA LYS A 423 23.53 21.49 -6.34
C LYS A 423 24.08 22.04 -5.03
N HIS A 424 24.01 23.36 -4.82
CA HIS A 424 24.53 23.99 -3.61
C HIS A 424 23.77 23.55 -2.36
N PHE A 425 22.45 23.39 -2.47
CA PHE A 425 21.58 22.84 -1.43
C PHE A 425 22.01 21.43 -1.02
N LEU A 426 22.19 20.52 -1.98
CA LEU A 426 22.61 19.14 -1.69
C LEU A 426 24.02 19.08 -1.09
N ILE A 427 24.94 19.95 -1.54
CA ILE A 427 26.29 20.08 -0.94
C ILE A 427 26.17 20.53 0.53
N HIS A 428 25.31 21.50 0.82
CA HIS A 428 25.10 21.99 2.18
C HIS A 428 24.56 20.88 3.09
N ILE A 429 23.54 20.15 2.65
CA ILE A 429 22.99 19.00 3.41
C ILE A 429 24.02 17.91 3.60
N ALA A 430 24.78 17.58 2.55
CA ALA A 430 25.81 16.56 2.63
C ALA A 430 26.86 16.90 3.70
N ARG A 431 27.25 18.18 3.84
CA ARG A 431 28.14 18.65 4.90
C ARG A 431 27.47 18.63 6.27
N LYS A 432 26.26 19.20 6.40
CA LYS A 432 25.53 19.30 7.68
C LYS A 432 25.20 17.94 8.27
N ARG A 433 24.85 16.95 7.43
CA ARG A 433 24.48 15.58 7.84
C ARG A 433 25.64 14.58 7.75
N GLY A 434 26.87 15.04 7.48
CA GLY A 434 28.06 14.17 7.40
C GLY A 434 28.02 13.13 6.29
N ARG A 435 27.27 13.36 5.20
CA ARG A 435 27.23 12.48 4.01
C ARG A 435 28.41 12.79 3.09
N LEU A 436 29.61 12.51 3.58
CA LEU A 436 30.87 12.74 2.87
C LEU A 436 31.43 11.40 2.36
N GLY A 437 31.98 11.42 1.15
CA GLY A 437 32.75 10.32 0.58
C GLY A 437 34.21 10.35 1.00
N LYS A 438 35.02 9.50 0.36
CA LYS A 438 36.47 9.47 0.56
C LYS A 438 37.08 10.83 0.21
N GLY A 439 38.00 11.31 1.05
CA GLY A 439 38.65 12.62 0.86
C GLY A 439 37.77 13.83 1.22
N GLY A 440 36.67 13.63 1.96
CA GLY A 440 35.79 14.73 2.39
C GLY A 440 34.89 15.30 1.29
N ILE A 441 34.80 14.61 0.15
CA ILE A 441 33.97 15.04 -1.00
C ILE A 441 32.49 14.82 -0.66
N PRO A 442 31.63 15.85 -0.73
CA PRO A 442 30.20 15.71 -0.47
C PRO A 442 29.52 14.70 -1.41
N ASN A 443 28.78 13.74 -0.86
CA ASN A 443 28.05 12.73 -1.64
C ASN A 443 26.61 13.19 -1.92
N LEU A 444 26.39 13.72 -3.13
CA LEU A 444 25.10 14.26 -3.56
C LEU A 444 24.00 13.19 -3.64
N ALA A 445 24.33 11.97 -4.05
CA ALA A 445 23.34 10.88 -4.16
C ALA A 445 22.82 10.48 -2.77
N SER A 446 23.71 10.29 -1.79
CA SER A 446 23.27 9.97 -0.42
C SER A 446 22.50 11.14 0.23
N ALA A 447 22.89 12.38 -0.05
CA ALA A 447 22.17 13.55 0.45
C ALA A 447 20.77 13.65 -0.19
N GLY A 448 20.66 13.45 -1.50
CA GLY A 448 19.40 13.44 -2.25
C GLY A 448 18.43 12.38 -1.76
N LEU A 449 18.89 11.14 -1.55
CA LEU A 449 18.07 10.09 -0.94
C LEU A 449 17.56 10.47 0.45
N SER A 450 18.39 11.17 1.24
CA SER A 450 17.97 11.65 2.56
C SER A 450 16.88 12.72 2.49
N VAL A 451 16.97 13.63 1.52
CA VAL A 451 15.93 14.66 1.27
C VAL A 451 14.63 14.01 0.80
N LEU A 452 14.71 13.01 -0.10
CA LEU A 452 13.55 12.27 -0.58
C LEU A 452 12.86 11.48 0.55
N ASN A 453 13.62 10.96 1.51
CA ASN A 453 13.04 10.33 2.70
C ASN A 453 12.32 11.35 3.59
N ASP A 454 12.88 12.55 3.79
CA ASP A 454 12.20 13.60 4.55
C ASP A 454 10.93 14.10 3.84
N TRP A 455 10.91 14.12 2.50
CA TRP A 455 9.70 14.33 1.70
C TRP A 455 8.67 13.22 1.93
N ARG A 456 9.12 11.97 1.93
CA ARG A 456 8.24 10.80 2.12
C ARG A 456 7.62 10.77 3.52
N ASP A 457 8.40 11.11 4.53
CA ASP A 457 7.96 11.17 5.93
C ASP A 457 7.06 12.39 6.21
N GLY A 458 6.89 13.30 5.25
CA GLY A 458 6.05 14.49 5.39
C GLY A 458 6.66 15.59 6.25
N LYS A 459 7.99 15.58 6.45
CA LYS A 459 8.70 16.69 7.15
C LYS A 459 8.80 17.93 6.27
N ILE A 460 8.97 17.71 4.96
CA ILE A 460 8.93 18.78 3.96
C ILE A 460 7.47 19.04 3.63
N LEU A 461 7.01 20.26 3.89
CA LEU A 461 5.70 20.73 3.46
C LEU A 461 5.71 20.99 1.96
N GLY A 462 4.77 20.37 1.23
CA GLY A 462 4.59 20.65 -0.19
C GLY A 462 3.34 20.01 -0.76
N TRP A 463 2.66 20.76 -1.63
CA TRP A 463 1.42 20.37 -2.29
C TRP A 463 1.36 20.94 -3.71
N VAL A 464 0.43 20.43 -4.52
CA VAL A 464 0.13 20.94 -5.86
C VAL A 464 -1.28 21.55 -5.84
N LEU A 465 -1.47 22.69 -6.49
CA LEU A 465 -2.80 23.29 -6.68
C LEU A 465 -3.49 22.73 -7.93
N PRO A 466 -4.82 22.58 -7.93
CA PRO A 466 -5.58 22.23 -9.14
C PRO A 466 -5.31 23.20 -10.29
N ASN A 467 -5.31 22.71 -11.54
CA ASN A 467 -5.08 23.57 -12.71
C ASN A 467 -6.16 24.65 -12.88
N ALA A 468 -7.39 24.40 -12.40
CA ALA A 468 -8.46 25.38 -12.39
C ALA A 468 -8.14 26.59 -11.49
N SER A 469 -7.49 26.38 -10.34
CA SER A 469 -7.08 27.47 -9.46
C SER A 469 -5.78 28.15 -9.89
N LYS A 470 -4.94 27.48 -10.68
CA LYS A 470 -3.82 28.14 -11.38
C LYS A 470 -4.35 29.19 -12.35
N THR A 471 -5.36 28.85 -13.15
CA THR A 471 -5.96 29.75 -14.13
C THR A 471 -6.56 30.99 -13.44
N SER A 472 -7.31 30.82 -12.35
CA SER A 472 -7.84 31.96 -11.59
C SER A 472 -6.76 32.79 -10.90
N SER A 473 -5.69 32.18 -10.38
CA SER A 473 -4.57 32.92 -9.78
C SER A 473 -3.74 33.70 -10.82
N THR A 474 -3.56 33.15 -12.02
CA THR A 474 -2.92 33.83 -13.15
C THR A 474 -3.81 34.96 -13.67
N GLU A 475 -5.11 34.74 -13.78
CA GLU A 475 -6.09 35.78 -14.16
C GLU A 475 -6.18 36.91 -13.11
N LEU A 476 -6.10 36.60 -11.81
CA LEU A 476 -6.06 37.60 -10.75
C LEU A 476 -4.74 38.40 -10.74
N GLN A 477 -3.62 37.75 -11.04
CA GLN A 477 -2.32 38.43 -11.20
C GLN A 477 -2.25 39.27 -12.49
N GLU A 478 -2.83 38.79 -13.59
CA GLU A 478 -2.95 39.53 -14.85
C GLU A 478 -3.94 40.70 -14.71
N ALA A 479 -5.04 40.54 -13.97
CA ALA A 479 -5.99 41.62 -13.67
C ALA A 479 -5.36 42.69 -12.75
N GLN A 480 -4.47 42.31 -11.83
CA GLN A 480 -3.71 43.27 -11.02
C GLN A 480 -2.64 44.01 -11.85
N GLN A 481 -2.07 43.38 -12.87
CA GLN A 481 -1.12 44.04 -13.79
C GLN A 481 -1.80 44.89 -14.89
N GLN A 482 -3.05 44.61 -15.25
CA GLN A 482 -3.80 45.34 -16.29
C GLN A 482 -4.50 46.62 -15.80
N THR A 483 -4.36 47.00 -14.52
CA THR A 483 -4.88 48.30 -14.03
C THR A 483 -4.00 49.50 -14.38
N ILE A 484 -2.93 49.32 -15.16
CA ILE A 484 -2.11 50.42 -15.71
C ILE A 484 -1.92 50.18 -17.21
N GLY A 485 -2.92 50.52 -18.02
CA GLY A 485 -2.75 50.53 -19.49
C GLY A 485 -4.05 50.37 -20.26
N THR A 486 -4.61 51.49 -20.72
CA THR A 486 -5.71 51.54 -21.69
C THR A 486 -5.30 50.94 -23.03
N GLY A 487 -6.10 50.01 -23.58
CA GLY A 487 -5.93 49.53 -24.95
C GLY A 487 -6.79 48.33 -25.32
N ILE A 488 -7.87 48.59 -26.05
CA ILE A 488 -8.80 47.61 -26.64
C ILE A 488 -8.06 46.66 -27.58
N SER A 489 -8.23 45.33 -27.43
CA SER A 489 -8.06 44.35 -28.52
C SER A 489 -8.78 43.03 -28.22
N GLN A 490 -9.49 42.52 -29.22
CA GLN A 490 -10.40 41.37 -29.18
C GLN A 490 -9.67 40.02 -29.01
N ALA A 491 -10.31 39.11 -28.27
CA ALA A 491 -9.88 37.71 -28.11
C ALA A 491 -10.42 36.80 -29.23
N PRO A 492 -9.66 35.78 -29.71
CA PRO A 492 -10.19 34.74 -30.57
C PRO A 492 -10.76 33.57 -29.74
N ALA A 493 -11.89 33.04 -30.22
CA ALA A 493 -12.65 31.94 -29.61
C ALA A 493 -11.91 30.59 -29.62
N LYS A 494 -12.10 29.79 -28.56
CA LYS A 494 -11.79 28.36 -28.53
C LYS A 494 -12.93 27.55 -27.90
N GLU A 495 -13.13 26.38 -28.49
CA GLU A 495 -14.27 25.48 -28.42
C GLU A 495 -14.57 24.97 -27.00
N GLN A 496 -15.85 25.07 -26.60
CA GLN A 496 -16.39 24.49 -25.38
C GLN A 496 -16.86 23.06 -25.67
N GLU A 497 -16.21 22.06 -25.08
CA GLU A 497 -16.76 20.72 -24.97
C GLU A 497 -17.95 20.74 -24.00
N GLN A 498 -19.15 20.45 -24.49
CA GLN A 498 -20.38 20.40 -23.71
C GLN A 498 -20.38 19.18 -22.78
N THR A 499 -20.18 19.38 -21.48
CA THR A 499 -20.50 18.39 -20.44
C THR A 499 -21.96 18.53 -20.03
N SER A 500 -22.80 17.56 -20.39
CA SER A 500 -24.18 17.47 -19.91
C SER A 500 -24.18 17.22 -18.39
N ILE A 501 -24.67 18.19 -17.63
CA ILE A 501 -24.83 18.11 -16.18
C ILE A 501 -25.96 17.12 -15.88
N VAL A 502 -25.65 16.01 -15.23
CA VAL A 502 -26.67 15.09 -14.67
C VAL A 502 -27.13 15.70 -13.36
N SER A 503 -28.36 16.22 -13.33
CA SER A 503 -28.87 17.05 -12.23
C SER A 503 -29.45 16.26 -11.05
N GLU A 504 -29.70 14.95 -11.18
CA GLU A 504 -30.27 14.14 -10.09
C GLU A 504 -29.69 12.72 -10.06
N TRP A 505 -29.36 12.25 -8.85
CA TRP A 505 -28.89 10.89 -8.57
C TRP A 505 -30.07 9.94 -8.27
N SER A 506 -29.88 8.64 -8.44
CA SER A 506 -30.88 7.61 -8.12
C SER A 506 -31.30 7.65 -6.64
N LYS A 507 -32.60 7.50 -6.36
CA LYS A 507 -33.26 7.50 -5.03
C LYS A 507 -32.66 6.60 -3.95
N GLU A 508 -31.80 5.65 -4.30
CA GLU A 508 -31.13 4.74 -3.35
C GLU A 508 -29.85 5.34 -2.72
N PHE A 509 -29.52 6.59 -3.04
CA PHE A 509 -28.29 7.26 -2.65
C PHE A 509 -28.57 8.66 -2.09
N ASP A 510 -29.17 8.71 -0.90
CA ASP A 510 -29.16 9.92 -0.09
C ASP A 510 -27.87 9.93 0.77
N LEU A 511 -26.79 10.45 0.19
CA LEU A 511 -25.51 10.66 0.88
C LEU A 511 -25.40 12.06 1.52
N ASP A 512 -26.45 12.88 1.47
CA ASP A 512 -26.41 14.28 1.91
C ASP A 512 -26.15 14.39 3.42
N GLY A 513 -26.58 13.40 4.21
CA GLY A 513 -26.27 13.31 5.65
C GLY A 513 -24.79 13.03 5.95
N LEU A 514 -24.13 12.20 5.13
CA LEU A 514 -22.72 11.83 5.33
C LEU A 514 -21.80 13.00 4.96
N PHE A 515 -22.07 13.64 3.82
CA PHE A 515 -21.28 14.77 3.35
C PHE A 515 -21.53 16.03 4.15
N SER A 516 -22.75 16.32 4.61
CA SER A 516 -23.01 17.50 5.45
C SER A 516 -22.24 17.46 6.78
N SER A 517 -22.11 16.30 7.43
CA SER A 517 -21.34 16.21 8.68
C SER A 517 -19.83 16.47 8.48
N LEU A 518 -19.25 15.93 7.41
CA LEU A 518 -17.84 16.13 7.05
C LEU A 518 -17.60 17.54 6.50
N ASP A 519 -18.49 18.04 5.65
CA ASP A 519 -18.41 19.38 5.06
C ASP A 519 -18.66 20.46 6.13
N ASN A 520 -19.48 20.20 7.17
CA ASN A 520 -19.59 21.07 8.35
C ASN A 520 -18.33 21.08 9.22
N VAL A 521 -17.64 19.95 9.34
CA VAL A 521 -16.33 19.87 10.03
C VAL A 521 -15.23 20.57 9.23
N ILE A 522 -15.35 20.62 7.91
CA ILE A 522 -14.42 21.32 7.02
C ILE A 522 -14.75 22.83 7.01
N SER A 523 -16.01 23.23 6.87
CA SER A 523 -16.43 24.64 6.83
C SER A 523 -16.22 25.37 8.15
N SER A 524 -16.42 24.69 9.29
CA SER A 524 -16.09 25.23 10.63
C SER A 524 -14.59 25.43 10.88
N GLN A 525 -13.70 25.01 9.97
CA GLN A 525 -12.27 25.33 10.04
C GLN A 525 -11.95 26.69 9.41
N ASN A 526 -12.68 27.09 8.37
CA ASN A 526 -12.43 28.35 7.67
C ASN A 526 -12.82 29.55 8.56
N ALA A 527 -13.90 29.44 9.33
CA ALA A 527 -14.36 30.51 10.23
C ALA A 527 -13.37 30.84 11.37
N ASP A 528 -12.59 29.87 11.85
CA ASP A 528 -11.59 30.10 12.90
C ASP A 528 -10.29 30.70 12.33
N THR A 529 -9.98 30.45 11.04
CA THR A 529 -8.72 30.90 10.42
C THR A 529 -8.80 32.36 9.95
N GLU A 530 -10.02 32.87 9.67
CA GLU A 530 -10.25 34.28 9.35
C GLU A 530 -10.30 35.20 10.59
N MET A 531 -10.40 34.65 11.81
CA MET A 531 -10.40 35.46 13.06
C MET A 531 -9.00 35.66 13.68
N ASP A 532 -7.99 34.90 13.25
CA ASP A 532 -6.60 34.99 13.74
C ASP A 532 -5.63 35.62 12.71
N ALA A 533 -6.16 36.28 11.66
CA ALA A 533 -5.39 36.99 10.63
C ALA A 533 -5.41 38.52 10.81
#